data_AF-A0A7K4C802-F1
#
_entry.id   AF-A0A7K4C802-F1
#
_cell.length_a   1.000
_cell.length_b   1.000
_cell.length_c   1.000
_cell.angle_alpha   90.00
_cell.angle_beta   90.00
_cell.angle_gamma   90.00
#
_symmetry.space_group_name_H-M   'P 1'
#
loop_
_entity.id
_entity.type
_entity.pdbx_description
1 polymer ?
#
loop_
_entity_poly.entity_id
_entity_poly.type
_entity_poly.pdbx_seq_one_letter_code
_entity_poly.pdbx_strand_id
1 'polypeptide(L)'
;MKSKTPFIWALIGLIVGFFTSLNGIVQYLMFKSSNQGFFNEISNSLKINFEAIMTWKLISSILGLVLSVLLIFYVIKLSKTPTKKEYIVTTVLGGLGTFLGIGLGGILVLVGGIMGIVNLNKQESVSN
;
A
#
# COMPACT_ATOMS: atom_id res chain seq x y z
N MET A 1 3.29 4.66 28.91
CA MET A 1 2.45 3.75 28.08
C MET A 1 3.04 3.68 26.67
N LYS A 2 3.17 2.49 26.07
CA LYS A 2 3.63 2.34 24.68
C LYS A 2 2.61 3.00 23.75
N SER A 3 3.02 4.02 22.99
CA SER A 3 2.15 4.68 22.03
C SER A 3 1.68 3.69 20.96
N LYS A 4 0.35 3.55 20.79
CA LYS A 4 -0.29 2.71 19.77
C LYS A 4 -0.40 3.41 18.41
N THR A 5 -0.07 4.69 18.34
CA THR A 5 -0.18 5.53 17.14
C THR A 5 0.54 4.94 15.92
N PRO A 6 1.78 4.42 16.02
CA PRO A 6 2.48 3.82 14.88
C PRO A 6 1.73 2.62 14.27
N PHE A 7 1.15 1.79 15.13
CA PHE A 7 0.33 0.64 14.71
C PHE A 7 -0.96 1.09 14.01
N ILE A 8 -1.63 2.11 14.54
CA ILE A 8 -2.87 2.64 13.96
C ILE A 8 -2.63 3.17 12.55
N TRP A 9 -1.55 3.94 12.32
CA TRP A 9 -1.19 4.42 10.99
C TRP A 9 -0.88 3.30 10.01
N ALA A 10 -0.12 2.29 10.44
CA ALA A 10 0.16 1.12 9.61
C ALA A 10 -1.13 0.34 9.26
N LEU A 11 -2.06 0.20 10.21
CA LEU A 11 -3.34 -0.46 9.99
C LEU A 11 -4.24 0.32 9.02
N ILE A 12 -4.39 1.63 9.21
CA ILE A 12 -5.17 2.48 8.30
C ILE A 12 -4.57 2.44 6.90
N GLY A 13 -3.24 2.56 6.79
CA GLY A 13 -2.55 2.48 5.51
C GLY A 13 -2.78 1.16 4.80
N LEU A 14 -2.78 0.05 5.53
CA LEU A 14 -3.10 -1.26 4.98
C LEU A 14 -4.53 -1.33 4.44
N ILE A 15 -5.51 -0.83 5.21
CA ILE A 15 -6.93 -0.83 4.79
C ILE A 15 -7.12 0.01 3.53
N VAL A 16 -6.63 1.25 3.54
CA VAL A 16 -6.70 2.17 2.39
C VAL A 16 -6.02 1.55 1.17
N GLY A 17 -4.88 0.92 1.39
CA GLY A 17 -4.09 0.25 0.37
C GLY A 17 -4.78 -0.92 -0.31
N PHE A 18 -5.44 -1.75 0.50
CA PHE A 18 -6.24 -2.88 0.03
C PHE A 18 -7.41 -2.40 -0.84
N PHE A 19 -8.17 -1.41 -0.38
CA PHE A 19 -9.29 -0.85 -1.15
C PHE A 19 -8.82 -0.15 -2.44
N THR A 20 -7.68 0.54 -2.41
CA THR A 20 -7.10 1.16 -3.60
C THR A 20 -6.73 0.11 -4.64
N SER A 21 -6.15 -1.01 -4.20
CA SER A 21 -5.80 -2.14 -5.07
C SER A 21 -7.05 -2.80 -5.66
N LEU A 22 -8.10 -3.03 -4.86
CA LEU A 22 -9.39 -3.52 -5.36
C LEU A 22 -10.01 -2.58 -6.41
N ASN A 23 -9.99 -1.28 -6.14
CA ASN A 23 -10.53 -0.28 -7.05
C ASN A 23 -9.81 -0.32 -8.42
N GLY A 24 -8.49 -0.55 -8.44
CA GLY A 24 -7.76 -0.69 -9.70
C GLY A 24 -8.19 -1.91 -10.53
N ILE A 25 -8.51 -3.03 -9.89
CA ILE A 25 -9.07 -4.21 -10.57
C ILE A 25 -10.47 -3.90 -11.12
N VAL A 26 -11.33 -3.28 -10.31
CA VAL A 26 -12.68 -2.89 -10.74
C VAL A 26 -12.63 -1.96 -11.95
N GLN A 27 -11.73 -0.98 -11.95
CA GLN A 27 -11.55 -0.07 -13.08
C GLN A 27 -11.09 -0.78 -14.35
N TYR A 28 -10.20 -1.76 -14.24
CA TYR A 28 -9.81 -2.59 -15.39
C TYR A 28 -11.00 -3.40 -15.95
N LEU A 29 -11.81 -4.01 -15.08
CA LEU A 29 -12.99 -4.75 -15.50
C LEU A 29 -14.03 -3.84 -16.15
N MET A 30 -14.27 -2.65 -15.60
CA MET A 30 -15.13 -1.65 -16.22
C MET A 30 -14.57 -1.19 -17.57
N PHE A 31 -13.27 -0.95 -17.71
CA PHE A 31 -12.63 -0.62 -18.98
C PHE A 31 -12.82 -1.73 -20.02
N LYS A 32 -12.65 -2.99 -19.63
CA LYS A 32 -12.85 -4.14 -20.52
C LYS A 32 -14.32 -4.34 -20.91
N SER A 33 -15.25 -4.02 -20.01
CA SER A 33 -16.69 -4.15 -20.22
C SER A 33 -17.33 -2.96 -20.94
N SER A 34 -16.74 -1.76 -20.83
CA SER A 34 -17.23 -0.55 -21.50
C SER A 34 -16.76 -0.56 -22.95
N ASN A 35 -17.69 -0.23 -23.84
CA ASN A 35 -17.53 -0.34 -25.28
C ASN A 35 -16.25 0.39 -25.72
N GLN A 36 -15.32 -0.34 -26.36
CA GLN A 36 -13.98 0.14 -26.74
C GLN A 36 -13.98 1.47 -27.52
N GLY A 37 -15.12 1.88 -28.10
CA GLY A 37 -15.30 3.11 -28.86
C GLY A 37 -14.86 4.40 -28.15
N PHE A 38 -15.34 4.67 -26.93
CA PHE A 38 -15.02 5.94 -26.22
C PHE A 38 -13.54 6.03 -25.86
N PHE A 39 -12.96 4.94 -25.35
CA PHE A 39 -11.55 4.90 -25.00
C PHE A 39 -10.63 4.82 -26.22
N ASN A 40 -11.07 4.23 -27.34
CA ASN A 40 -10.31 4.21 -28.60
C ASN A 40 -10.26 5.56 -29.29
N GLU A 41 -11.31 6.38 -29.16
CA GLU A 41 -11.33 7.73 -29.72
C GLU A 41 -10.36 8.66 -28.95
N ILE A 42 -10.29 8.50 -27.63
CA ILE A 42 -9.32 9.20 -26.77
C ILE A 42 -7.89 8.66 -26.96
N SER A 43 -7.71 7.34 -27.14
CA SER A 43 -6.39 6.74 -27.36
C SER A 43 -5.75 7.21 -28.67
N ASN A 44 -6.54 7.28 -29.74
CA ASN A 44 -6.09 7.71 -31.05
C ASN A 44 -5.77 9.21 -31.10
N SER A 45 -6.52 10.05 -30.37
CA SER A 45 -6.25 11.49 -30.29
C SER A 45 -5.01 11.83 -29.46
N LEU A 46 -4.74 11.07 -28.40
CA LEU A 46 -3.58 11.28 -27.52
C LEU A 46 -2.34 10.46 -27.90
N LYS A 47 -2.43 9.52 -28.86
CA LYS A 47 -1.40 8.52 -29.17
C LYS A 47 -0.95 7.70 -27.94
N ILE A 48 -1.86 7.49 -26.99
CA ILE A 48 -1.57 6.74 -25.77
C ILE A 48 -2.18 5.35 -25.90
N ASN A 49 -1.38 4.31 -25.66
CA ASN A 49 -1.89 2.94 -25.59
C ASN A 49 -2.60 2.71 -24.24
N PHE A 50 -3.89 3.06 -24.18
CA PHE A 50 -4.72 2.91 -23.00
C PHE A 50 -4.85 1.45 -22.54
N GLU A 51 -4.85 0.51 -23.48
CA GLU A 51 -4.90 -0.92 -23.16
C GLU A 51 -3.65 -1.35 -22.38
N ALA A 52 -2.46 -0.91 -22.80
CA ALA A 52 -1.21 -1.17 -22.09
C ALA A 52 -1.20 -0.53 -20.69
N ILE A 53 -1.69 0.72 -20.55
CA ILE A 53 -1.78 1.40 -19.25
C ILE A 53 -2.74 0.67 -18.31
N MET A 54 -3.92 0.28 -18.80
CA MET A 54 -4.91 -0.42 -17.99
C MET A 54 -4.42 -1.82 -17.59
N THR A 55 -3.73 -2.52 -18.49
CA THR A 55 -3.10 -3.82 -18.20
C THR A 55 -2.00 -3.67 -17.14
N TRP A 56 -1.14 -2.65 -17.24
CA TRP A 56 -0.12 -2.37 -16.23
C TRP A 56 -0.75 -2.05 -14.87
N LYS A 57 -1.82 -1.25 -14.87
CA LYS A 57 -2.59 -0.93 -13.67
C LYS A 57 -3.16 -2.18 -13.02
N LEU A 58 -3.73 -3.11 -13.80
CA LEU A 58 -4.22 -4.39 -13.30
C LEU A 58 -3.10 -5.20 -12.63
N ILE A 59 -1.95 -5.35 -13.29
CA ILE A 59 -0.80 -6.08 -12.75
C ILE A 59 -0.36 -5.46 -11.42
N SER A 60 -0.21 -4.12 -11.39
CA SER A 60 0.11 -3.41 -10.16
C SER A 60 -0.94 -3.67 -9.08
N SER A 61 -2.23 -3.56 -9.37
CA SER A 61 -3.29 -3.81 -8.39
C SER A 61 -3.27 -5.22 -7.82
N ILE A 62 -2.99 -6.24 -8.64
CA ILE A 62 -2.85 -7.63 -8.16
C ILE A 62 -1.64 -7.75 -7.22
N LEU A 63 -0.49 -7.19 -7.61
CA LEU A 63 0.70 -7.18 -6.75
C LEU A 63 0.44 -6.43 -5.44
N GLY A 64 -0.27 -5.30 -5.48
CA GLY A 64 -0.70 -4.54 -4.31
C GLY A 64 -1.58 -5.35 -3.36
N LEU A 65 -2.49 -6.19 -3.88
CA LEU A 65 -3.29 -7.10 -3.05
C LEU A 65 -2.44 -8.17 -2.38
N VAL A 66 -1.53 -8.82 -3.12
CA VAL A 66 -0.62 -9.82 -2.56
C VAL A 66 0.22 -9.21 -1.44
N LEU A 67 0.76 -8.01 -1.67
CA LEU A 67 1.57 -7.31 -0.68
C LEU A 67 0.75 -6.87 0.53
N SER A 68 -0.51 -6.48 0.34
CA SER A 68 -1.44 -6.14 1.42
C SER A 68 -1.67 -7.34 2.34
N VAL A 69 -1.84 -8.55 1.77
CA VAL A 69 -1.97 -9.79 2.56
C VAL A 69 -0.70 -10.06 3.38
N LEU A 70 0.49 -9.90 2.79
CA LEU A 70 1.75 -10.05 3.52
C LEU A 70 1.87 -9.01 4.66
N LEU A 71 1.50 -7.77 4.40
CA LEU A 71 1.50 -6.69 5.38
C LEU A 71 0.56 -6.97 6.56
N ILE A 72 -0.57 -7.66 6.36
CA ILE A 72 -1.51 -8.00 7.45
C ILE A 72 -0.79 -8.83 8.52
N PHE A 73 -0.01 -9.83 8.13
CA PHE A 73 0.74 -10.67 9.07
C PHE A 73 1.71 -9.85 9.93
N TYR A 74 2.43 -8.91 9.31
CA TYR A 74 3.37 -8.03 10.02
C TYR A 74 2.67 -7.02 10.92
N VAL A 75 1.56 -6.42 10.47
CA VAL A 75 0.77 -5.49 11.29
C VAL A 75 0.17 -6.21 12.51
N ILE A 76 -0.31 -7.44 12.38
CA ILE A 76 -0.78 -8.26 13.51
C ILE A 76 0.37 -8.55 14.48
N LYS A 77 1.57 -8.86 13.96
CA LYS A 77 2.74 -9.13 14.78
C LYS A 77 3.18 -7.91 15.59
N LEU A 78 3.17 -6.73 14.97
CA LEU A 78 3.43 -5.44 15.62
C LEU A 78 2.47 -5.14 16.77
N SER A 79 1.21 -5.59 16.68
CA SER A 79 0.22 -5.43 17.75
C SER A 79 0.57 -6.23 19.02
N LYS A 80 1.16 -7.42 18.85
CA LYS A 80 1.49 -8.33 19.96
C LYS A 80 2.89 -8.08 20.52
N THR A 81 3.89 -7.94 19.65
CA THR A 81 5.31 -7.88 20.02
C THR A 81 6.05 -6.81 19.21
N PRO A 82 5.81 -5.51 19.49
CA PRO A 82 6.42 -4.44 18.72
C PRO A 82 7.95 -4.45 18.90
N THR A 83 8.68 -4.82 17.84
CA THR A 83 10.15 -4.80 17.79
C THR A 83 10.63 -3.91 16.64
N LYS A 84 11.84 -3.35 16.76
CA LYS A 84 12.43 -2.51 15.69
C LYS A 84 12.52 -3.24 14.36
N LYS A 85 12.90 -4.52 14.39
CA LYS A 85 13.00 -5.37 13.19
C LYS A 85 11.67 -5.46 12.45
N GLU A 86 10.57 -5.63 13.17
CA GLU A 86 9.24 -5.70 12.56
C GLU A 86 8.80 -4.37 11.96
N TYR A 87 9.05 -3.25 12.64
CA TYR A 87 8.74 -1.93 12.07
C TYR A 87 9.59 -1.62 10.83
N ILE A 88 10.86 -2.05 10.79
CA ILE A 88 11.70 -1.93 9.58
C ILE A 88 11.09 -2.73 8.44
N VAL A 89 10.73 -4.00 8.68
CA VAL A 89 10.12 -4.85 7.65
C VAL A 89 8.79 -4.23 7.17
N THR A 90 7.95 -3.75 8.06
CA THR A 90 6.70 -3.04 7.70
C THR A 90 6.97 -1.77 6.89
N THR A 91 8.03 -1.02 7.21
CA THR A 91 8.44 0.18 6.45
C THR A 91 8.88 -0.21 5.04
N VAL A 92 9.74 -1.22 4.90
CA VAL A 92 10.21 -1.69 3.59
C VAL A 92 9.04 -2.22 2.75
N LEU A 93 8.16 -3.01 3.34
CA LEU A 93 6.95 -3.50 2.68
C LEU A 93 5.98 -2.35 2.32
N GLY A 94 5.84 -1.33 3.17
CA GLY A 94 5.08 -0.12 2.88
C GLY A 94 5.64 0.65 1.68
N GLY A 95 6.97 0.78 1.60
CA GLY A 95 7.67 1.40 0.49
C GLY A 95 7.49 0.63 -0.81
N LEU A 96 7.68 -0.69 -0.81
CA LEU A 96 7.35 -1.52 -1.96
C LEU A 96 5.88 -1.37 -2.36
N GLY A 97 4.98 -1.27 -1.37
CA GLY A 97 3.57 -1.00 -1.56
C GLY A 97 3.28 0.29 -2.31
N THR A 98 4.01 1.38 -2.02
CA THR A 98 3.83 2.65 -2.73
C THR A 98 4.11 2.55 -4.23
N PHE A 99 5.10 1.75 -4.63
CA PHE A 99 5.42 1.52 -6.04
C PHE A 99 4.49 0.52 -6.73
N LEU A 100 3.95 -0.43 -5.96
CA LEU A 100 3.17 -1.55 -6.49
C LEU A 100 1.66 -1.33 -6.43
N GLY A 101 1.17 -0.10 -6.28
CA GLY A 101 -0.26 0.22 -6.46
C GLY A 101 -1.10 0.29 -5.18
N ILE A 102 -0.47 0.24 -4.01
CA ILE A 102 -1.12 0.53 -2.72
C ILE A 102 -1.32 2.05 -2.54
N GLY A 103 -0.58 2.87 -3.32
CA GLY A 103 -0.76 4.32 -3.40
C GLY A 103 -0.63 5.00 -2.04
N LEU A 104 -1.63 5.82 -1.68
CA LEU A 104 -1.70 6.50 -0.39
C LEU A 104 -1.65 5.53 0.80
N GLY A 105 -2.17 4.31 0.65
CA GLY A 105 -2.10 3.28 1.68
C GLY A 105 -0.66 2.90 2.02
N GLY A 106 0.22 2.77 1.02
CA GLY A 106 1.63 2.45 1.24
C GLY A 106 2.38 3.56 1.97
N ILE A 107 2.03 4.84 1.70
CA ILE A 107 2.61 6.00 2.38
C ILE A 107 2.23 5.99 3.87
N LEU A 108 0.98 5.69 4.18
CA LEU A 108 0.51 5.59 5.57
C LEU A 108 1.18 4.43 6.32
N VAL A 109 1.42 3.31 5.64
CA VAL A 109 2.21 2.19 6.19
C VAL A 109 3.65 2.61 6.48
N LEU A 110 4.30 3.33 5.56
CA LEU A 110 5.64 3.90 5.75
C LEU A 110 5.70 4.82 6.98
N VAL A 111 4.75 5.75 7.09
CA VAL A 111 4.68 6.68 8.22
C VAL A 111 4.50 5.93 9.54
N GLY A 112 3.60 4.94 9.58
CA GLY A 112 3.41 4.08 10.75
C GLY A 112 4.68 3.29 11.13
N GLY A 113 5.40 2.78 10.14
CA GLY A 113 6.68 2.10 10.32
C GLY A 113 7.76 3.00 10.91
N ILE A 114 8.00 4.17 10.31
CA ILE A 114 9.01 5.13 10.75
C ILE A 114 8.69 5.66 12.15
N MET A 115 7.44 6.04 12.42
CA MET A 115 7.01 6.47 13.75
C MET A 115 7.25 5.38 14.80
N GLY A 116 7.08 4.11 14.42
CA GLY A 116 7.34 2.96 15.30
C GLY A 116 8.82 2.84 15.67
N ILE A 117 9.71 2.98 14.68
CA ILE A 117 11.16 2.96 14.88
C ILE A 117 11.60 4.10 15.81
N VAL A 118 11.14 5.33 15.54
CA VAL A 118 11.49 6.52 16.33
C VAL A 118 11.02 6.38 17.78
N ASN A 119 9.80 5.88 17.99
CA ASN A 119 9.25 5.69 19.33
C ASN A 119 10.02 4.64 20.15
N LEU A 120 10.51 3.59 19.50
CA LEU A 120 11.36 2.58 20.15
C LEU A 120 12.75 3.14 20.50
N ASN A 121 13.38 3.90 19.60
CA ASN A 121 14.68 4.54 19.88
C ASN A 121 14.61 5.52 21.07
N LYS A 122 13.53 6.31 21.16
CA LYS A 122 13.35 7.27 22.26
C LYS A 122 13.17 6.58 23.62
N GLN A 123 12.64 5.35 23.64
CA GLN A 123 12.49 4.61 24.89
C GLN A 123 13.83 4.06 25.39
N GLU A 124 14.67 3.56 24.48
CA GLU A 124 16.03 3.09 24.83
C GLU A 124 16.94 4.22 25.34
N SER A 125 16.78 5.45 24.83
CA SER A 125 17.58 6.59 25.28
C SER A 125 17.18 7.13 26.66
N VAL A 126 15.99 6.81 27.18
CA VAL A 126 15.50 7.27 28.49
C VAL A 126 15.77 6.24 29.59
N SER A 127 16.10 4.99 29.22
CA SER A 127 16.43 3.92 30.16
C SER A 127 17.93 3.80 30.49
N ASN A 128 18.79 4.57 29.81
CA ASN A 128 20.23 4.67 30.05
C ASN A 128 20.57 5.99 30.74
#